data_AF-A0A949S7X9-F1
#
_entry.id   AF-A0A949S7X9-F1
#
_cell.length_a   1.000
_cell.length_b   1.000
_cell.length_c   1.000
_cell.angle_alpha   90.00
_cell.angle_beta   90.00
_cell.angle_gamma   90.00
#
_symmetry.space_group_name_H-M   'P 1'
#
loop_
_entity.id
_entity.type
_entity.pdbx_description
1 polymer ?
#
loop_
_entity_poly.entity_id
_entity_poly.type
_entity_poly.pdbx_seq_one_letter_code
_entity_poly.pdbx_strand_id
1 'polypeptide(L)'
;MNNRNVSSQYFYGSYAKNFRNTDEFFFKYNYDMSNRLINVSNEITQDNTYHLENTYDKDGNITTLKRYGDTNTIKDNFIYAYNSGTNKLNNVNGSKDQFSYDYNGNLIDDKLNVNYDIKYDYRNLITEIYHKKGASPTRVTLYATRYFYACPPWRDDAGNRNRKLIYTNSNEFAGPVLDWNNLSNPGNGWVLFQNEFYVRGINGNELATYKDTTLVEWYVQGNGIEGKIKGTTGYYYYKDHLGSVRAVVSDNGDLVSAQDYDGWGYLLQNRSYDSDSSKYKFTGKERDKESEYDYSYARNYDSRIGIFNSSEPIPASSFGWGSYIYCADNPLRIIDPTGEEWYQMYEENGKSSW
;
A
#
# COMPACT_ATOMS: atom_id res chain seq x y z
N MET A 1 23.78 21.52 8.93
CA MET A 1 23.69 20.25 8.18
C MET A 1 22.46 20.31 7.31
N ASN A 2 22.58 20.04 6.01
CA ASN A 2 21.42 20.02 5.12
C ASN A 2 20.58 18.78 5.47
N ASN A 3 19.31 18.95 5.84
CA ASN A 3 18.46 17.83 6.31
C ASN A 3 17.99 16.91 5.18
N ARG A 4 18.35 17.20 3.91
CA ARG A 4 18.09 16.37 2.71
C ARG A 4 16.62 15.97 2.51
N ASN A 5 15.68 16.71 3.09
CA ASN A 5 14.27 16.49 2.80
C ASN A 5 13.97 16.87 1.35
N VAL A 6 13.12 16.10 0.70
CA VAL A 6 12.61 16.46 -0.64
C VAL A 6 11.76 17.71 -0.48
N SER A 7 12.23 18.84 -1.00
CA SER A 7 11.54 20.13 -0.86
C SER A 7 10.39 20.31 -1.86
N SER A 8 10.49 19.65 -3.02
CA SER A 8 9.50 19.78 -4.09
C SER A 8 9.55 18.63 -5.08
N GLN A 9 8.44 18.41 -5.77
CA GLN A 9 8.32 17.44 -6.86
C GLN A 9 7.44 18.02 -7.97
N TYR A 10 7.79 17.75 -9.22
CA TYR A 10 7.02 18.18 -10.38
C TYR A 10 6.45 16.97 -11.13
N PHE A 11 5.13 16.91 -11.25
CA PHE A 11 4.43 15.94 -12.10
C PHE A 11 4.04 16.59 -13.41
N TYR A 12 4.77 16.22 -14.47
CA TYR A 12 4.62 16.74 -15.82
C TYR A 12 4.68 15.62 -16.85
N GLY A 13 4.19 15.91 -18.06
CA GLY A 13 4.30 15.00 -19.20
C GLY A 13 2.95 14.55 -19.79
N SER A 14 3.03 13.93 -20.96
CA SER A 14 1.84 13.62 -21.79
C SER A 14 0.92 12.56 -21.19
N TYR A 15 1.40 11.72 -20.27
CA TYR A 15 0.56 10.68 -19.64
C TYR A 15 -0.64 11.30 -18.90
N ALA A 16 -0.45 12.49 -18.31
CA ALA A 16 -1.48 13.21 -17.57
C ALA A 16 -2.69 13.57 -18.44
N LYS A 17 -2.54 13.64 -19.77
CA LYS A 17 -3.65 13.90 -20.70
C LYS A 17 -4.71 12.81 -20.72
N ASN A 18 -4.43 11.64 -20.15
CA ASN A 18 -5.37 10.53 -20.03
C ASN A 18 -6.18 10.57 -18.73
N PHE A 19 -5.83 11.48 -17.83
CA PHE A 19 -6.57 11.70 -16.59
C PHE A 19 -7.77 12.62 -16.81
N ARG A 20 -8.72 12.53 -15.89
CA ARG A 20 -9.83 13.50 -15.86
C ARG A 20 -9.35 14.89 -15.47
N ASN A 21 -8.40 15.00 -14.54
CA ASN A 21 -7.65 16.23 -14.34
C ASN A 21 -6.28 16.11 -15.05
N THR A 22 -6.12 16.86 -16.14
CA THR A 22 -4.95 16.83 -17.03
C THR A 22 -3.83 17.79 -16.64
N ASP A 23 -3.99 18.53 -15.54
CA ASP A 23 -3.05 19.58 -15.16
C ASP A 23 -1.68 18.99 -14.76
N GLU A 24 -0.66 19.82 -14.87
CA GLU A 24 0.66 19.55 -14.31
C GLU A 24 0.75 20.17 -12.91
N PHE A 25 1.49 19.52 -12.00
CA PHE A 25 1.50 19.91 -10.59
C PHE A 25 2.89 20.02 -10.03
N PHE A 26 3.19 21.18 -9.43
CA PHE A 26 4.39 21.39 -8.66
C PHE A 26 4.03 21.37 -7.18
N PHE A 27 4.41 20.29 -6.52
CA PHE A 27 4.23 20.12 -5.09
C PHE A 27 5.43 20.67 -4.35
N LYS A 28 5.18 21.45 -3.29
CA LYS A 28 6.15 21.76 -2.24
C LYS A 28 5.83 20.98 -0.99
N TYR A 29 6.87 20.51 -0.32
CA TYR A 29 6.78 19.72 0.89
C TYR A 29 7.43 20.45 2.05
N ASN A 30 6.69 20.56 3.15
CA ASN A 30 7.11 21.22 4.36
C ASN A 30 7.20 20.22 5.50
N TYR A 31 8.21 20.39 6.34
CA TYR A 31 8.54 19.45 7.41
C TYR A 31 8.71 20.19 8.72
N ASP A 32 8.45 19.51 9.84
CA ASP A 32 8.78 20.04 11.16
C ASP A 32 10.29 19.89 11.48
N MET A 33 10.69 20.32 12.68
CA MET A 33 12.08 20.23 13.14
C MET A 33 12.59 18.79 13.32
N SER A 34 11.67 17.82 13.43
CA SER A 34 11.98 16.38 13.48
C SER A 34 12.01 15.75 12.08
N ASN A 35 11.88 16.56 11.02
CA ASN A 35 11.79 16.15 9.61
C ASN A 35 10.54 15.32 9.26
N ARG A 36 9.44 15.50 10.00
CA ARG A 36 8.15 14.86 9.67
C ARG A 36 7.35 15.72 8.72
N LEU A 37 6.66 15.11 7.75
CA LEU A 37 5.91 15.80 6.70
C LEU A 37 4.66 16.48 7.28
N ILE A 38 4.65 17.80 7.43
CA ILE A 38 3.50 18.53 8.02
C ILE A 38 2.54 19.09 6.97
N ASN A 39 3.04 19.42 5.78
CA ASN A 39 2.21 20.04 4.75
C ASN A 39 2.75 19.78 3.35
N VAL A 40 1.82 19.57 2.42
CA VAL A 40 2.08 19.53 0.97
C VAL A 40 1.21 20.59 0.33
N SER A 41 1.79 21.50 -0.44
CA SER A 41 1.06 22.52 -1.19
C SER A 41 1.34 22.39 -2.68
N ASN A 42 0.33 22.64 -3.51
CA ASN A 42 0.47 22.72 -4.96
C ASN A 42 0.53 24.19 -5.37
N GLU A 43 1.61 24.61 -6.03
CA GLU A 43 1.84 26.02 -6.32
C GLU A 43 1.47 26.46 -7.74
N ILE A 44 1.13 25.53 -8.63
CA ILE A 44 0.81 25.87 -10.03
C ILE A 44 -0.64 26.33 -10.19
N THR A 45 -1.56 25.83 -9.36
CA THR A 45 -2.99 26.16 -9.49
C THR A 45 -3.37 27.31 -8.56
N GLN A 46 -4.15 28.28 -9.07
CA GLN A 46 -4.71 29.39 -8.27
C GLN A 46 -5.61 28.91 -7.11
N ASP A 47 -5.99 27.63 -7.10
CA ASP A 47 -7.03 27.07 -6.23
C ASP A 47 -6.51 26.17 -5.09
N ASN A 48 -5.19 26.02 -4.87
CA ASN A 48 -4.65 25.12 -3.81
C ASN A 48 -5.17 23.66 -3.92
N THR A 49 -5.23 23.10 -5.12
CA THR A 49 -5.74 21.74 -5.35
C THR A 49 -4.72 20.68 -4.95
N TYR A 50 -5.17 19.50 -4.50
CA TYR A 50 -4.29 18.38 -4.10
C TYR A 50 -3.29 18.69 -2.97
N HIS A 51 -3.69 19.51 -1.99
CA HIS A 51 -2.86 19.75 -0.81
C HIS A 51 -3.15 18.75 0.32
N LEU A 52 -2.20 18.64 1.24
CA LEU A 52 -2.25 17.70 2.36
C LEU A 52 -1.71 18.36 3.63
N GLU A 53 -2.33 18.08 4.78
CA GLU A 53 -1.94 18.61 6.08
C GLU A 53 -1.87 17.48 7.12
N ASN A 54 -0.76 17.40 7.84
CA ASN A 54 -0.59 16.45 8.93
C ASN A 54 -0.21 17.15 10.23
N THR A 55 -0.63 16.56 11.35
CA THR A 55 -0.09 16.89 12.66
C THR A 55 0.26 15.62 13.42
N TYR A 56 1.12 15.73 14.42
CA TYR A 56 1.69 14.59 15.13
C TYR A 56 1.69 14.83 16.64
N ASP A 57 1.62 13.75 17.41
CA ASP A 57 1.95 13.80 18.83
C ASP A 57 3.48 13.79 19.07
N LYS A 58 3.87 13.66 20.34
CA LYS A 58 5.28 13.64 20.75
C LYS A 58 5.97 12.31 20.46
N ASP A 59 5.20 11.23 20.31
CA ASP A 59 5.69 9.87 20.06
C ASP A 59 5.76 9.55 18.55
N GLY A 60 5.32 10.49 17.71
CA GLY A 60 5.35 10.40 16.25
C GLY A 60 4.03 9.93 15.64
N ASN A 61 3.00 9.66 16.42
CA ASN A 61 1.75 9.22 15.84
C ASN A 61 1.03 10.40 15.13
N ILE A 62 0.51 10.14 13.92
CA ILE A 62 -0.33 11.10 13.18
C ILE A 62 -1.57 11.40 14.04
N THR A 63 -1.83 12.66 14.35
CA THR A 63 -3.02 13.08 15.11
C THR A 63 -4.10 13.66 14.21
N THR A 64 -3.71 14.25 13.07
CA THR A 64 -4.64 14.65 12.01
C THR A 64 -4.03 14.39 10.64
N LEU A 65 -4.86 13.98 9.67
CA LEU A 65 -4.52 13.92 8.25
C LEU A 65 -5.68 14.50 7.44
N LYS A 66 -5.44 15.60 6.75
CA LYS A 66 -6.39 16.18 5.80
C LYS A 66 -5.87 16.03 4.38
N ARG A 67 -6.75 15.60 3.48
CA ARG A 67 -6.47 15.53 2.04
C ARG A 67 -7.48 16.34 1.26
N TYR A 68 -7.00 17.04 0.25
CA TYR A 68 -7.82 17.86 -0.61
C TYR A 68 -7.80 17.33 -2.04
N GLY A 69 -8.94 17.43 -2.70
CA GLY A 69 -9.16 16.92 -4.04
C GLY A 69 -8.73 17.89 -5.15
N ASP A 70 -9.22 17.59 -6.34
CA ASP A 70 -8.97 18.33 -7.58
C ASP A 70 -9.61 19.72 -7.65
N THR A 71 -10.47 20.04 -6.69
CA THR A 71 -11.30 21.25 -6.61
C THR A 71 -11.17 21.93 -5.25
N ASN A 72 -10.06 21.69 -4.54
CA ASN A 72 -9.83 22.19 -3.18
C ASN A 72 -10.92 21.77 -2.16
N THR A 73 -11.59 20.66 -2.46
CA THR A 73 -12.59 20.05 -1.58
C THR A 73 -11.91 19.06 -0.66
N ILE A 74 -12.23 19.12 0.62
CA ILE A 74 -11.76 18.12 1.61
C ILE A 74 -12.29 16.75 1.20
N LYS A 75 -11.38 15.79 1.01
CA LYS A 75 -11.68 14.38 0.76
C LYS A 75 -11.64 13.58 2.04
N ASP A 76 -10.54 13.74 2.76
CA ASP A 76 -10.33 13.13 4.06
C ASP A 76 -10.05 14.24 5.07
N ASN A 77 -10.62 14.10 6.27
CA ASN A 77 -10.37 14.99 7.40
C ASN A 77 -10.22 14.17 8.66
N PHE A 78 -9.25 13.26 8.67
CA PHE A 78 -9.05 12.29 9.73
C PHE A 78 -8.51 12.95 11.00
N ILE A 79 -9.20 12.70 12.11
CA ILE A 79 -8.75 12.97 13.47
C ILE A 79 -8.50 11.61 14.13
N TYR A 80 -7.24 11.34 14.45
CA TYR A 80 -6.79 10.06 14.97
C TYR A 80 -6.94 10.05 16.49
N ALA A 81 -7.45 8.95 17.01
CA ALA A 81 -7.47 8.68 18.44
C ALA A 81 -6.83 7.32 18.71
N TYR A 82 -5.91 7.29 19.66
CA TYR A 82 -5.14 6.08 20.01
C TYR A 82 -5.62 5.48 21.33
N ASN A 83 -5.43 4.17 21.48
CA ASN A 83 -5.66 3.49 22.75
C ASN A 83 -4.67 4.00 23.80
N SER A 84 -5.18 4.37 24.98
CA SER A 84 -4.39 4.99 26.06
C SER A 84 -3.12 4.21 26.38
N GLY A 85 -1.97 4.89 26.38
CA GLY A 85 -0.66 4.32 26.69
C GLY A 85 -0.07 3.43 25.59
N THR A 86 -0.60 3.50 24.36
CA THR A 86 -0.14 2.70 23.22
C THR A 86 -0.14 3.51 21.94
N ASN A 87 0.56 3.02 20.92
CA ASN A 87 0.52 3.55 19.55
C ASN A 87 -0.55 2.85 18.68
N LYS A 88 -1.47 2.10 19.29
CA LYS A 88 -2.54 1.37 18.59
C LYS A 88 -3.67 2.34 18.27
N LEU A 89 -3.93 2.58 17.00
CA LEU A 89 -5.00 3.44 16.53
C LEU A 89 -6.36 2.86 16.97
N ASN A 90 -7.23 3.63 17.60
CA ASN A 90 -8.58 3.20 17.95
C ASN A 90 -9.58 3.55 16.84
N ASN A 91 -9.50 4.77 16.31
CA ASN A 91 -10.36 5.26 15.24
C ASN A 91 -9.80 6.52 14.54
N VAL A 92 -10.27 6.76 13.30
CA VAL A 92 -10.07 8.00 12.53
C VAL A 92 -11.42 8.63 12.20
N ASN A 93 -11.80 9.63 12.99
CA ASN A 93 -13.19 10.06 13.09
C ASN A 93 -14.14 8.90 13.44
N GLY A 94 -15.41 9.19 13.75
CA GLY A 94 -16.41 8.15 13.97
C GLY A 94 -16.32 7.43 15.34
N SER A 95 -16.85 6.21 15.38
CA SER A 95 -17.05 5.44 16.62
C SER A 95 -15.75 4.90 17.19
N LYS A 96 -15.72 4.79 18.52
CA LYS A 96 -14.68 4.02 19.21
C LYS A 96 -14.68 2.57 18.72
N ASP A 97 -13.50 1.97 18.68
CA ASP A 97 -13.24 0.57 18.26
C ASP A 97 -13.44 0.35 16.75
N GLN A 98 -13.03 1.33 15.94
CA GLN A 98 -12.95 1.18 14.48
C GLN A 98 -11.82 0.22 14.09
N PHE A 99 -10.75 0.21 14.88
CA PHE A 99 -9.60 -0.68 14.73
C PHE A 99 -9.43 -1.52 16.00
N SER A 100 -9.30 -2.83 15.83
CA SER A 100 -9.11 -3.79 16.92
C SER A 100 -7.82 -4.58 16.73
N TYR A 101 -7.20 -5.01 17.82
CA TYR A 101 -5.91 -5.71 17.77
C TYR A 101 -5.92 -6.99 18.59
N ASP A 102 -5.11 -7.96 18.19
CA ASP A 102 -4.78 -9.12 19.02
C ASP A 102 -3.82 -8.76 20.18
N TYR A 103 -3.46 -9.77 20.97
CA TYR A 103 -2.54 -9.63 22.09
C TYR A 103 -1.13 -9.20 21.66
N ASN A 104 -0.67 -9.64 20.48
CA ASN A 104 0.63 -9.29 19.92
C ASN A 104 0.66 -7.90 19.27
N GLY A 105 -0.50 -7.23 19.16
CA GLY A 105 -0.61 -5.92 18.54
C GLY A 105 -0.81 -5.95 17.02
N ASN A 106 -1.27 -7.07 16.47
CA ASN A 106 -1.66 -7.13 15.06
C ASN A 106 -3.13 -6.72 14.89
N LEU A 107 -3.43 -5.96 13.84
CA LEU A 107 -4.77 -5.47 13.55
C LEU A 107 -5.69 -6.62 13.10
N ILE A 108 -6.75 -6.91 13.85
CA ILE A 108 -7.71 -7.98 13.56
C ILE A 108 -8.99 -7.48 12.86
N ASP A 109 -9.32 -6.21 13.05
CA ASP A 109 -10.45 -5.55 12.37
C ASP A 109 -10.08 -4.12 11.98
N ASP A 110 -10.41 -3.75 10.74
CA ASP A 110 -10.36 -2.39 10.21
C ASP A 110 -11.73 -2.08 9.62
N LYS A 111 -12.59 -1.50 10.47
CA LYS A 111 -13.96 -1.15 10.08
C LYS A 111 -14.02 0.05 9.13
N LEU A 112 -12.93 0.81 8.98
CA LEU A 112 -12.85 1.88 7.98
C LEU A 112 -12.74 1.29 6.58
N ASN A 113 -11.93 0.24 6.40
CA ASN A 113 -11.82 -0.50 5.12
C ASN A 113 -12.80 -1.65 4.98
N VAL A 114 -13.56 -1.93 6.03
CA VAL A 114 -14.42 -3.11 6.10
C VAL A 114 -13.63 -4.42 5.91
N ASN A 115 -12.40 -4.43 6.44
CA ASN A 115 -11.60 -5.65 6.62
C ASN A 115 -11.84 -6.20 8.04
N TYR A 116 -12.01 -7.51 8.17
CA TYR A 116 -12.35 -8.14 9.44
C TYR A 116 -11.86 -9.59 9.51
N ASP A 117 -11.83 -10.13 10.74
CA ASP A 117 -11.30 -11.48 11.05
C ASP A 117 -9.91 -11.71 10.42
N ILE A 118 -9.04 -10.70 10.53
CA ILE A 118 -7.67 -10.77 10.03
C ILE A 118 -6.87 -11.68 10.96
N LYS A 119 -6.24 -12.71 10.41
CA LYS A 119 -5.43 -13.68 11.16
C LYS A 119 -3.98 -13.61 10.76
N TYR A 120 -3.12 -13.97 11.70
CA TYR A 120 -1.69 -13.86 11.59
C TYR A 120 -1.00 -15.18 11.92
N ASP A 121 0.18 -15.40 11.33
CA ASP A 121 1.08 -16.46 11.78
C ASP A 121 1.96 -15.99 12.96
N TYR A 122 2.84 -16.88 13.43
CA TYR A 122 3.76 -16.60 14.54
C TYR A 122 4.79 -15.50 14.25
N ARG A 123 4.89 -15.04 13.00
CA ARG A 123 5.80 -13.96 12.54
C ARG A 123 5.04 -12.64 12.38
N ASN A 124 3.76 -12.58 12.77
CA ASN A 124 2.89 -11.43 12.58
C ASN A 124 2.60 -11.08 11.11
N LEU A 125 2.65 -12.09 10.22
CA LEU A 125 2.24 -11.94 8.81
C LEU A 125 0.76 -12.32 8.65
N ILE A 126 -0.02 -11.53 7.91
CA ILE A 126 -1.44 -11.85 7.64
C ILE A 126 -1.51 -13.18 6.89
N THR A 127 -2.17 -14.18 7.45
CA THR A 127 -2.47 -15.45 6.77
C THR A 127 -3.86 -15.47 6.18
N GLU A 128 -4.84 -14.81 6.81
CA GLU A 128 -6.24 -14.78 6.38
C GLU A 128 -6.82 -13.38 6.57
N ILE A 129 -7.64 -12.92 5.64
CA ILE A 129 -8.37 -11.66 5.73
C ILE A 129 -9.71 -11.78 5.01
N TYR A 130 -10.75 -11.21 5.63
CA TYR A 130 -12.03 -11.02 4.97
C TYR A 130 -12.26 -9.55 4.66
N HIS A 131 -12.84 -9.28 3.51
CA HIS A 131 -13.20 -7.93 3.08
C HIS A 131 -14.61 -7.90 2.52
N LYS A 132 -15.33 -6.80 2.78
CA LYS A 132 -16.67 -6.57 2.24
C LYS A 132 -16.66 -5.38 1.28
N LYS A 133 -16.86 -5.65 -0.01
CA LYS A 133 -16.93 -4.62 -1.06
C LYS A 133 -18.36 -4.44 -1.56
N GLY A 134 -18.90 -3.23 -1.51
CA GLY A 134 -20.25 -2.96 -2.06
C GLY A 134 -20.70 -1.53 -1.91
N ALA A 135 -21.47 -1.04 -2.88
CA ALA A 135 -21.99 0.33 -2.91
C ALA A 135 -23.35 0.51 -2.18
N SER A 136 -23.93 -0.59 -1.69
CA SER A 136 -25.24 -0.66 -1.05
C SER A 136 -25.39 -2.03 -0.35
N PRO A 137 -26.22 -2.17 0.71
CA PRO A 137 -26.47 -3.47 1.36
C PRO A 137 -26.80 -4.58 0.36
N THR A 138 -27.59 -4.28 -0.68
CA THR A 138 -28.06 -5.29 -1.65
C THR A 138 -27.08 -5.69 -2.75
N ARG A 139 -25.89 -5.08 -2.83
CA ARG A 139 -24.86 -5.37 -3.85
C ARG A 139 -23.49 -5.46 -3.22
N VAL A 140 -23.34 -6.44 -2.35
CA VAL A 140 -22.11 -6.74 -1.63
C VAL A 140 -21.44 -7.95 -2.25
N THR A 141 -20.12 -7.87 -2.41
CA THR A 141 -19.24 -9.02 -2.62
C THR A 141 -18.34 -9.16 -1.41
N LEU A 142 -18.36 -10.34 -0.80
CA LEU A 142 -17.41 -10.73 0.23
C LEU A 142 -16.19 -11.34 -0.44
N TYR A 143 -15.02 -11.02 0.07
CA TYR A 143 -13.74 -11.61 -0.31
C TYR A 143 -13.17 -12.32 0.90
N ALA A 144 -12.67 -13.53 0.69
CA ALA A 144 -11.89 -14.28 1.67
C ALA A 144 -10.55 -14.60 1.04
N THR A 145 -9.48 -14.05 1.61
CA THR A 145 -8.13 -14.22 1.08
C THR A 145 -7.27 -14.97 2.07
N ARG A 146 -6.52 -15.96 1.56
CA ARG A 146 -5.48 -16.67 2.28
C ARG A 146 -4.14 -16.49 1.60
N TYR A 147 -3.15 -16.12 2.41
CA TYR A 147 -1.78 -15.93 1.97
C TYR A 147 -0.90 -17.06 2.48
N PHE A 148 0.07 -17.46 1.67
CA PHE A 148 1.07 -18.44 2.04
C PHE A 148 2.45 -17.83 1.81
N TYR A 149 3.31 -17.97 2.81
CA TYR A 149 4.64 -17.40 2.80
C TYR A 149 5.70 -18.49 2.77
N ALA A 150 6.85 -18.18 2.18
CA ALA A 150 8.04 -19.00 2.31
C ALA A 150 8.39 -19.18 3.78
N CYS A 151 8.85 -20.38 4.12
CA CYS A 151 9.46 -20.69 5.41
C CYS A 151 10.84 -21.32 5.17
N PRO A 152 11.85 -20.54 4.74
CA PRO A 152 13.21 -21.03 4.72
C PRO A 152 13.86 -20.87 6.10
N PRO A 153 14.87 -21.70 6.41
CA PRO A 153 15.63 -21.61 7.66
C PRO A 153 16.54 -20.36 7.75
N TRP A 154 16.62 -19.53 6.70
CA TRP A 154 17.47 -18.35 6.60
C TRP A 154 16.61 -17.08 6.48
N ARG A 155 17.06 -16.00 7.15
CA ARG A 155 16.31 -14.79 7.48
C ARG A 155 15.92 -13.94 6.25
N ASP A 156 16.63 -14.09 5.14
CA ASP A 156 16.57 -13.29 3.92
C ASP A 156 15.38 -13.62 3.01
N ASP A 157 14.85 -14.84 3.08
CA ASP A 157 13.65 -15.25 2.34
C ASP A 157 12.40 -15.40 3.24
N ALA A 158 12.53 -15.14 4.55
CA ALA A 158 11.42 -15.24 5.50
C ALA A 158 10.39 -14.12 5.25
N GLY A 159 9.12 -14.51 5.07
CA GLY A 159 8.01 -13.57 4.91
C GLY A 159 7.67 -13.21 3.47
N ASN A 160 8.39 -13.75 2.48
CA ASN A 160 8.04 -13.67 1.07
C ASN A 160 6.75 -14.44 0.74
N ARG A 161 5.75 -13.78 0.16
CA ARG A 161 4.48 -14.39 -0.23
C ARG A 161 4.67 -15.27 -1.46
N ASN A 162 4.38 -16.56 -1.35
CA ASN A 162 4.53 -17.55 -2.43
C ASN A 162 3.19 -17.97 -3.05
N ARG A 163 2.07 -17.73 -2.36
CA ARG A 163 0.73 -17.99 -2.92
C ARG A 163 -0.32 -17.04 -2.34
N LYS A 164 -1.29 -16.65 -3.16
CA LYS A 164 -2.48 -15.89 -2.76
C LYS A 164 -3.73 -16.58 -3.30
N LEU A 165 -4.64 -16.94 -2.41
CA LEU A 165 -5.86 -17.66 -2.72
C LEU A 165 -7.06 -16.81 -2.32
N ILE A 166 -7.94 -16.47 -3.26
CA ILE A 166 -9.08 -15.57 -3.06
C ILE A 166 -10.36 -16.31 -3.44
N TYR A 167 -11.32 -16.31 -2.53
CA TYR A 167 -12.70 -16.71 -2.78
C TYR A 167 -13.62 -15.51 -2.70
N THR A 168 -14.70 -15.55 -3.46
CA THR A 168 -15.76 -14.54 -3.40
C THR A 168 -17.10 -15.15 -3.04
N ASN A 169 -17.96 -14.32 -2.45
CA ASN A 169 -19.34 -14.67 -2.17
C ASN A 169 -20.25 -13.46 -2.41
N SER A 170 -21.34 -13.65 -3.15
CA SER A 170 -22.31 -12.59 -3.44
C SER A 170 -23.45 -12.51 -2.43
N ASN A 171 -23.51 -13.44 -1.47
CA ASN A 171 -24.51 -13.46 -0.42
C ASN A 171 -23.98 -12.70 0.81
N GLU A 172 -24.53 -11.52 1.09
CA GLU A 172 -24.15 -10.71 2.25
C GLU A 172 -24.47 -11.35 3.61
N PHE A 173 -25.36 -12.36 3.61
CA PHE A 173 -25.76 -13.13 4.78
C PHE A 173 -25.04 -14.48 4.88
N ALA A 174 -24.21 -14.83 3.89
CA ALA A 174 -23.33 -15.97 4.04
C ALA A 174 -22.36 -15.63 5.18
N GLY A 175 -22.49 -16.37 6.28
CA GLY A 175 -21.57 -16.23 7.40
C GLY A 175 -20.12 -16.27 6.89
N PRO A 176 -19.23 -15.46 7.49
CA PRO A 176 -17.92 -15.19 6.90
C PRO A 176 -17.02 -16.42 6.85
N VAL A 177 -17.35 -17.51 7.53
CA VAL A 177 -16.43 -18.63 7.67
C VAL A 177 -16.44 -19.47 6.40
N LEU A 178 -15.43 -19.23 5.56
CA LEU A 178 -15.00 -20.15 4.53
C LEU A 178 -14.31 -21.35 5.19
N ASP A 179 -14.65 -22.58 4.77
CA ASP A 179 -13.93 -23.76 5.24
C ASP A 179 -12.60 -23.94 4.48
N TRP A 180 -11.53 -23.43 5.07
CA TRP A 180 -10.18 -23.52 4.50
C TRP A 180 -9.61 -24.94 4.44
N ASN A 181 -10.24 -25.92 5.10
CA ASN A 181 -9.85 -27.33 5.04
C ASN A 181 -10.54 -28.07 3.88
N ASN A 182 -11.58 -27.50 3.28
CA ASN A 182 -12.32 -28.08 2.16
C ASN A 182 -12.41 -27.12 0.97
N LEU A 183 -11.28 -26.86 0.32
CA LEU A 183 -11.20 -25.91 -0.79
C LEU A 183 -12.03 -26.29 -2.03
N SER A 184 -12.35 -27.58 -2.20
CA SER A 184 -13.23 -28.07 -3.27
C SER A 184 -14.70 -27.77 -3.03
N ASN A 185 -15.11 -27.65 -1.77
CA ASN A 185 -16.46 -27.28 -1.39
C ASN A 185 -16.41 -26.47 -0.08
N PRO A 186 -16.02 -25.19 -0.16
CA PRO A 186 -15.80 -24.33 1.02
C PRO A 186 -17.09 -24.00 1.79
N GLY A 187 -18.25 -24.46 1.30
CA GLY A 187 -19.56 -24.18 1.87
C GLY A 187 -20.08 -22.78 1.55
N ASN A 188 -21.33 -22.52 1.97
CA ASN A 188 -21.95 -21.19 2.01
C ASN A 188 -21.96 -20.36 0.71
N GLY A 189 -21.74 -20.97 -0.46
CA GLY A 189 -21.72 -20.26 -1.75
C GLY A 189 -20.41 -19.55 -2.07
N TRP A 190 -19.33 -19.85 -1.34
CA TRP A 190 -17.99 -19.36 -1.67
C TRP A 190 -17.49 -19.98 -2.98
N VAL A 191 -17.01 -19.14 -3.89
CA VAL A 191 -16.49 -19.54 -5.20
C VAL A 191 -15.05 -19.11 -5.32
N LEU A 192 -14.19 -20.01 -5.82
CA LEU A 192 -12.79 -19.68 -6.09
C LEU A 192 -12.73 -18.59 -7.16
N PHE A 193 -12.14 -17.45 -6.80
CA PHE A 193 -11.97 -16.32 -7.70
C PHE A 193 -10.56 -16.29 -8.30
N GLN A 194 -9.54 -16.51 -7.46
CA GLN A 194 -8.15 -16.39 -7.85
C GLN A 194 -7.26 -17.33 -7.03
N ASN A 195 -6.30 -17.97 -7.70
CA ASN A 195 -5.29 -18.82 -7.08
C ASN A 195 -3.96 -18.52 -7.76
N GLU A 196 -3.20 -17.63 -7.15
CA GLU A 196 -1.94 -17.13 -7.67
C GLU A 196 -0.75 -17.74 -6.95
N PHE A 197 0.28 -18.08 -7.70
CA PHE A 197 1.56 -18.54 -7.20
C PHE A 197 2.64 -17.58 -7.66
N TYR A 198 3.49 -17.19 -6.72
CA TYR A 198 4.60 -16.26 -6.95
C TYR A 198 5.89 -17.06 -6.99
N VAL A 199 6.52 -17.10 -8.16
CA VAL A 199 7.85 -17.68 -8.35
C VAL A 199 8.87 -16.62 -8.00
N ARG A 200 9.77 -16.93 -7.07
CA ARG A 200 10.78 -16.00 -6.58
C ARG A 200 12.19 -16.47 -6.90
N GLY A 201 13.08 -15.51 -7.10
CA GLY A 201 14.51 -15.75 -7.24
C GLY A 201 15.16 -16.00 -5.87
N ILE A 202 16.45 -16.29 -5.90
CA ILE A 202 17.26 -16.53 -4.69
C ILE A 202 17.37 -15.30 -3.77
N ASN A 203 17.08 -14.10 -4.29
CA ASN A 203 17.11 -12.86 -3.52
C ASN A 203 15.69 -12.42 -3.08
N GLY A 204 14.72 -13.33 -3.08
CA GLY A 204 13.31 -13.03 -2.73
C GLY A 204 12.51 -12.24 -3.77
N ASN A 205 13.16 -11.72 -4.82
CA ASN A 205 12.51 -10.95 -5.88
C ASN A 205 11.53 -11.80 -6.70
N GLU A 206 10.38 -11.23 -7.03
CA GLU A 206 9.35 -11.93 -7.80
C GLU A 206 9.75 -12.01 -9.28
N LEU A 207 9.88 -13.24 -9.79
CA LEU A 207 10.29 -13.53 -11.17
C LEU A 207 9.10 -13.80 -12.08
N ALA A 208 8.06 -14.46 -11.56
CA ALA A 208 6.86 -14.76 -12.33
C ALA A 208 5.63 -14.95 -11.44
N THR A 209 4.45 -14.66 -12.00
CA THR A 209 3.16 -15.02 -11.41
C THR A 209 2.47 -16.07 -12.27
N TYR A 210 2.01 -17.14 -11.63
CA TYR A 210 1.15 -18.16 -12.22
C TYR A 210 -0.26 -18.04 -11.64
N LYS A 211 -1.27 -18.27 -12.47
CA LYS A 211 -2.64 -18.54 -12.04
C LYS A 211 -2.91 -20.01 -12.26
N ASP A 212 -3.16 -20.73 -11.18
CA ASP A 212 -3.18 -22.19 -11.18
C ASP A 212 -1.89 -22.75 -11.79
N THR A 213 -1.95 -23.36 -12.97
CA THR A 213 -0.80 -23.90 -13.70
C THR A 213 -0.37 -23.03 -14.89
N THR A 214 -1.03 -21.90 -15.12
CA THR A 214 -0.81 -21.04 -16.28
C THR A 214 0.07 -19.86 -15.92
N LEU A 215 1.19 -19.68 -16.63
CA LEU A 215 2.01 -18.48 -16.51
C LEU A 215 1.20 -17.26 -16.95
N VAL A 216 1.07 -16.27 -16.07
CA VAL A 216 0.33 -15.03 -16.36
C VAL A 216 1.31 -13.90 -16.67
N GLU A 217 2.37 -13.77 -15.87
CA GLU A 217 3.31 -12.67 -15.97
C GLU A 217 4.73 -13.16 -15.68
N TRP A 218 5.68 -12.73 -16.50
CA TRP A 218 7.12 -12.84 -16.23
C TRP A 218 7.67 -11.44 -15.98
N TYR A 219 8.40 -11.22 -14.88
CA TYR A 219 8.84 -9.87 -14.52
C TYR A 219 10.22 -9.53 -15.11
N VAL A 220 10.33 -8.33 -15.66
CA VAL A 220 11.57 -7.74 -16.14
C VAL A 220 12.29 -7.14 -14.94
N GLN A 221 13.53 -7.56 -14.71
CA GLN A 221 14.32 -7.19 -13.53
C GLN A 221 15.36 -6.11 -13.85
N GLY A 222 15.67 -5.30 -12.84
CA GLY A 222 16.73 -4.29 -12.81
C GLY A 222 17.15 -4.03 -11.37
N ASN A 223 17.07 -2.77 -10.91
CA ASN A 223 17.22 -2.44 -9.48
C ASN A 223 15.94 -2.78 -8.66
N GLY A 224 14.94 -3.35 -9.33
CA GLY A 224 13.72 -3.91 -8.80
C GLY A 224 12.94 -4.48 -9.98
N ILE A 225 11.62 -4.53 -9.86
CA ILE A 225 10.76 -4.85 -11.01
C ILE A 225 10.67 -3.61 -11.90
N GLU A 226 11.10 -3.74 -13.15
CA GLU A 226 11.09 -2.69 -14.17
C GLU A 226 9.94 -2.84 -15.16
N GLY A 227 9.22 -3.95 -15.09
CA GLY A 227 8.12 -4.26 -15.99
C GLY A 227 7.74 -5.72 -15.94
N LYS A 228 6.91 -6.13 -16.89
CA LYS A 228 6.48 -7.51 -17.08
C LYS A 228 6.29 -7.87 -18.54
N ILE A 229 6.34 -9.15 -18.83
CA ILE A 229 5.94 -9.75 -20.10
C ILE A 229 4.68 -10.56 -19.81
N LYS A 230 3.61 -10.30 -20.56
CA LYS A 230 2.35 -11.05 -20.49
C LYS A 230 2.02 -11.59 -21.88
N GLY A 231 1.99 -12.92 -22.01
CA GLY A 231 1.97 -13.57 -23.32
C GLY A 231 3.26 -13.24 -24.08
N THR A 232 3.14 -12.52 -25.18
CA THR A 232 4.29 -12.05 -26.00
C THR A 232 4.54 -10.55 -25.89
N THR A 233 3.73 -9.83 -25.10
CA THR A 233 3.78 -8.36 -25.01
C THR A 233 4.52 -7.91 -23.76
N GLY A 234 5.47 -7.00 -23.94
CA GLY A 234 6.18 -6.31 -22.85
C GLY A 234 5.40 -5.11 -22.33
N TYR A 235 5.48 -4.87 -21.03
CA TYR A 235 4.92 -3.72 -20.32
C TYR A 235 5.98 -3.18 -19.37
N TYR A 236 6.36 -1.92 -19.53
CA TYR A 236 7.46 -1.29 -18.80
C TYR A 236 6.94 -0.26 -17.82
N TYR A 237 7.53 -0.23 -16.63
CA TYR A 237 7.11 0.61 -15.52
C TYR A 237 7.93 1.89 -15.47
N TYR A 238 7.24 3.03 -15.53
CA TYR A 238 7.81 4.34 -15.25
C TYR A 238 7.56 4.65 -13.78
N LYS A 239 8.66 4.76 -13.05
CA LYS A 239 8.67 4.91 -11.60
C LYS A 239 9.12 6.31 -11.18
N ASP A 240 8.61 6.78 -10.05
CA ASP A 240 9.17 7.97 -9.39
C ASP A 240 10.43 7.64 -8.58
N HIS A 241 10.99 8.64 -7.90
CA HIS A 241 12.22 8.49 -7.11
C HIS A 241 12.08 7.49 -5.95
N LEU A 242 10.85 7.25 -5.47
CA LEU A 242 10.55 6.25 -4.44
C LEU A 242 10.35 4.85 -5.01
N GLY A 243 10.36 4.70 -6.35
CA GLY A 243 10.04 3.45 -7.02
C GLY A 243 8.54 3.22 -7.23
N SER A 244 7.68 4.20 -6.95
CA SER A 244 6.23 4.07 -7.17
C SER A 244 5.90 4.05 -8.65
N VAL A 245 5.08 3.11 -9.10
CA VAL A 245 4.69 2.99 -10.52
C VAL A 245 3.67 4.07 -10.88
N ARG A 246 4.11 5.08 -11.64
CA ARG A 246 3.30 6.22 -12.10
C ARG A 246 2.67 5.98 -13.46
N ALA A 247 3.36 5.28 -14.35
CA ALA A 247 2.85 4.91 -15.66
C ALA A 247 3.34 3.52 -16.10
N VAL A 248 2.56 2.86 -16.94
CA VAL A 248 2.91 1.60 -17.60
C VAL A 248 2.75 1.81 -19.10
N VAL A 249 3.78 1.45 -19.85
CA VAL A 249 3.85 1.62 -21.30
C VAL A 249 4.07 0.26 -21.95
N SER A 250 3.38 -0.05 -23.05
CA SER A 250 3.59 -1.28 -23.80
C SER A 250 4.92 -1.27 -24.56
N ASP A 251 5.34 -2.42 -25.07
CA ASP A 251 6.49 -2.55 -25.98
C ASP A 251 6.34 -1.80 -27.32
N ASN A 252 5.11 -1.41 -27.68
CA ASN A 252 4.84 -0.53 -28.82
C ASN A 252 4.91 0.97 -28.47
N GLY A 253 5.13 1.32 -27.20
CA GLY A 253 5.20 2.71 -26.74
C GLY A 253 3.84 3.33 -26.36
N ASP A 254 2.77 2.53 -26.32
CA ASP A 254 1.45 3.01 -25.93
C ASP A 254 1.31 3.09 -24.41
N LEU A 255 0.69 4.16 -23.91
CA LEU A 255 0.33 4.24 -22.49
C LEU A 255 -0.79 3.22 -22.19
N VAL A 256 -0.53 2.31 -21.26
CA VAL A 256 -1.47 1.25 -20.85
C VAL A 256 -2.17 1.62 -19.54
N SER A 257 -1.47 2.27 -18.63
CA SER A 257 -2.05 2.76 -17.38
C SER A 257 -1.23 3.90 -16.80
N ALA A 258 -1.87 4.77 -16.02
CA ALA A 258 -1.17 5.76 -15.20
C ALA A 258 -1.93 6.08 -13.91
N GLN A 259 -1.22 6.58 -12.91
CA GLN A 259 -1.78 6.91 -11.60
C GLN A 259 -0.82 7.81 -10.81
N ASP A 260 -1.38 8.76 -10.06
CA ASP A 260 -0.62 9.57 -9.11
C ASP A 260 -1.05 9.36 -7.66
N TYR A 261 -0.05 9.33 -6.79
CA TYR A 261 -0.19 9.23 -5.34
C TYR A 261 0.17 10.51 -4.63
N ASP A 262 -0.41 10.70 -3.46
CA ASP A 262 0.05 11.65 -2.44
C ASP A 262 1.33 11.13 -1.74
N GLY A 263 1.81 11.90 -0.75
CA GLY A 263 3.01 11.55 0.02
C GLY A 263 2.89 10.25 0.82
N TRP A 264 1.67 9.81 1.16
CA TRP A 264 1.44 8.56 1.89
C TRP A 264 1.10 7.38 0.97
N GLY A 265 1.14 7.57 -0.35
CA GLY A 265 0.83 6.51 -1.32
C GLY A 265 -0.65 6.34 -1.65
N TYR A 266 -1.51 7.24 -1.18
CA TYR A 266 -2.94 7.24 -1.49
C TYR A 266 -3.20 7.88 -2.85
N LEU A 267 -4.13 7.32 -3.61
CA LEU A 267 -4.40 7.76 -4.98
C LEU A 267 -5.02 9.17 -4.99
N LEU A 268 -4.45 10.07 -5.78
CA LEU A 268 -5.01 11.40 -6.00
C LEU A 268 -6.30 11.30 -6.80
N GLN A 269 -7.35 11.99 -6.35
CA GLN A 269 -8.64 12.01 -7.03
C GLN A 269 -8.48 12.42 -8.50
N ASN A 270 -9.13 11.71 -9.41
CA ASN A 270 -9.14 12.02 -10.85
C ASN A 270 -7.75 11.99 -11.52
N ARG A 271 -6.74 11.40 -10.87
CA ARG A 271 -5.38 11.19 -11.37
C ARG A 271 -5.06 9.72 -11.56
N SER A 272 -5.92 9.03 -12.31
CA SER A 272 -5.73 7.62 -12.67
C SER A 272 -6.32 7.33 -14.04
N TYR A 273 -5.70 6.41 -14.77
CA TYR A 273 -6.09 5.91 -16.08
C TYR A 273 -5.77 4.42 -16.14
N ASP A 274 -6.77 3.56 -16.36
CA ASP A 274 -6.65 2.10 -16.48
C ASP A 274 -5.67 1.46 -15.47
N SER A 275 -5.70 1.94 -14.22
CA SER A 275 -4.67 1.71 -13.20
C SER A 275 -4.46 0.23 -12.86
N ASP A 276 -5.41 -0.63 -13.18
CA ASP A 276 -5.39 -2.06 -12.91
C ASP A 276 -4.40 -2.88 -13.75
N SER A 277 -3.71 -2.26 -14.72
CA SER A 277 -2.67 -2.91 -15.51
C SER A 277 -1.47 -3.37 -14.68
N SER A 278 -1.13 -2.68 -13.58
CA SER A 278 -0.07 -3.10 -12.65
C SER A 278 -0.62 -3.30 -11.24
N LYS A 279 -0.25 -4.41 -10.60
CA LYS A 279 -0.48 -4.66 -9.17
C LYS A 279 0.53 -3.93 -8.27
N TYR A 280 1.70 -3.58 -8.82
CA TYR A 280 2.71 -2.79 -8.14
C TYR A 280 2.35 -1.31 -8.19
N LYS A 281 2.29 -0.66 -7.02
CA LYS A 281 1.75 0.68 -6.82
C LYS A 281 2.78 1.61 -6.18
N PHE A 282 2.49 2.11 -4.98
CA PHE A 282 3.35 2.97 -4.20
C PHE A 282 4.60 2.22 -3.74
N THR A 283 5.77 2.87 -3.81
CA THR A 283 7.09 2.31 -3.44
C THR A 283 7.40 0.92 -4.03
N GLY A 284 6.79 0.59 -5.17
CA GLY A 284 6.94 -0.70 -5.84
C GLY A 284 6.30 -1.89 -5.11
N LYS A 285 5.42 -1.66 -4.12
CA LYS A 285 4.71 -2.73 -3.39
C LYS A 285 3.48 -3.20 -4.15
N GLU A 286 3.13 -4.47 -3.98
CA GLU A 286 1.87 -5.01 -4.49
C GLU A 286 0.71 -4.50 -3.63
N ARG A 287 -0.25 -3.79 -4.24
CA ARG A 287 -1.52 -3.44 -3.59
C ARG A 287 -2.54 -4.53 -3.86
N ASP A 288 -2.97 -5.21 -2.80
CA ASP A 288 -4.02 -6.22 -2.89
C ASP A 288 -5.36 -5.52 -3.15
N LYS A 289 -6.02 -5.84 -4.26
CA LYS A 289 -7.25 -5.14 -4.70
C LYS A 289 -8.44 -5.39 -3.78
N GLU A 290 -8.40 -6.52 -3.09
CA GLU A 290 -9.44 -6.99 -2.21
C GLU A 290 -9.33 -6.43 -0.81
N SER A 291 -8.13 -6.19 -0.28
CA SER A 291 -7.95 -5.61 1.05
C SER A 291 -7.53 -4.14 1.02
N GLU A 292 -7.11 -3.64 -0.14
CA GLU A 292 -6.54 -2.31 -0.39
C GLU A 292 -5.23 -2.02 0.36
N TYR A 293 -4.62 -3.03 0.99
CA TYR A 293 -3.33 -2.90 1.65
C TYR A 293 -2.16 -3.11 0.69
N ASP A 294 -1.07 -2.39 0.96
CA ASP A 294 0.21 -2.57 0.29
C ASP A 294 1.02 -3.64 1.02
N TYR A 295 1.27 -4.77 0.34
CA TYR A 295 2.10 -5.84 0.86
C TYR A 295 3.56 -5.41 0.88
N SER A 296 4.07 -5.15 2.08
CA SER A 296 5.44 -4.69 2.34
C SER A 296 6.29 -5.79 2.96
N TYR A 297 6.10 -7.05 2.54
CA TYR A 297 6.84 -8.23 3.01
C TYR A 297 6.61 -8.59 4.48
N ALA A 298 7.20 -7.88 5.42
CA ALA A 298 7.06 -8.15 6.85
C ALA A 298 5.78 -7.55 7.49
N ARG A 299 5.21 -6.52 6.85
CA ARG A 299 3.99 -5.85 7.30
C ARG A 299 3.10 -5.50 6.10
N ASN A 300 1.84 -5.17 6.39
CA ASN A 300 0.93 -4.58 5.41
C ASN A 300 0.70 -3.11 5.75
N TYR A 301 0.79 -2.26 4.74
CA TYR A 301 0.67 -0.82 4.89
C TYR A 301 -0.68 -0.34 4.38
N ASP A 302 -1.33 0.54 5.14
CA ASP A 302 -2.57 1.19 4.73
C ASP A 302 -2.32 2.64 4.32
N SER A 303 -2.15 2.86 3.01
CA SER A 303 -1.94 4.18 2.43
C SER A 303 -3.08 5.18 2.71
N ARG A 304 -4.29 4.70 3.02
CA ARG A 304 -5.44 5.58 3.31
C ARG A 304 -5.23 6.35 4.61
N ILE A 305 -4.56 5.75 5.60
CA ILE A 305 -4.37 6.33 6.93
C ILE A 305 -2.89 6.44 7.34
N GLY A 306 -1.96 6.02 6.49
CA GLY A 306 -0.54 6.25 6.70
C GLY A 306 0.11 5.40 7.80
N ILE A 307 -0.45 4.23 8.13
CA ILE A 307 0.06 3.37 9.20
C ILE A 307 0.23 1.91 8.76
N PHE A 308 1.08 1.17 9.47
CA PHE A 308 1.18 -0.28 9.35
C PHE A 308 0.11 -1.00 10.18
N ASN A 309 -0.26 -2.20 9.74
CA ASN A 309 -1.28 -3.04 10.38
C ASN A 309 -0.75 -3.91 11.55
N SER A 310 0.57 -4.02 11.71
CA SER A 310 1.20 -4.79 12.79
C SER A 310 2.39 -4.03 13.37
N SER A 311 2.73 -4.37 14.61
CA SER A 311 3.90 -3.82 15.29
C SER A 311 5.18 -4.26 14.60
N GLU A 312 6.21 -3.41 14.65
CA GLU A 312 7.53 -3.73 14.08
C GLU A 312 8.12 -5.05 14.57
N PRO A 313 8.62 -5.92 13.66
CA PRO A 313 9.15 -7.24 14.01
C PRO A 313 10.44 -7.22 14.84
N ILE A 314 11.21 -6.12 14.85
CA ILE A 314 12.52 -6.03 15.52
C ILE A 314 12.66 -4.69 16.29
N PRO A 315 12.89 -4.70 17.61
CA PRO A 315 12.88 -3.49 18.43
C PRO A 315 14.22 -2.73 18.53
N ALA A 316 15.23 -3.00 17.68
CA ALA A 316 16.59 -2.51 17.92
C ALA A 316 17.00 -1.22 17.17
N SER A 317 16.44 -0.95 15.99
CA SER A 317 16.76 0.25 15.17
C SER A 317 15.74 1.39 15.35
N SER A 318 14.57 1.10 15.93
CA SER A 318 13.45 2.03 16.10
C SER A 318 13.40 2.76 17.45
N PHE A 319 14.48 2.74 18.24
CA PHE A 319 14.52 3.44 19.53
C PHE A 319 14.18 4.93 19.35
N GLY A 320 12.96 5.31 19.72
CA GLY A 320 12.47 6.69 19.71
C GLY A 320 11.22 6.97 18.87
N TRP A 321 10.69 5.99 18.12
CA TRP A 321 9.50 6.16 17.26
C TRP A 321 8.41 5.12 17.57
N GLY A 322 7.15 5.46 17.34
CA GLY A 322 6.01 4.55 17.53
C GLY A 322 6.01 3.33 16.59
N SER A 323 5.59 2.17 17.11
CA SER A 323 5.72 0.84 16.47
C SER A 323 4.88 0.58 15.21
N TYR A 324 4.05 1.54 14.79
CA TYR A 324 3.18 1.45 13.61
C TYR A 324 3.47 2.54 12.57
N ILE A 325 4.47 3.40 12.84
CA ILE A 325 4.79 4.57 12.01
C ILE A 325 5.42 4.12 10.70
N TYR A 326 4.96 4.70 9.59
CA TYR A 326 5.54 4.49 8.28
C TYR A 326 6.69 5.48 8.03
N CYS A 327 7.88 4.96 7.72
CA CYS A 327 9.03 5.75 7.25
C CYS A 327 9.39 6.97 8.13
N ALA A 328 9.26 6.84 9.46
CA ALA A 328 9.47 7.92 10.43
C ALA A 328 8.74 9.24 10.06
N ASP A 329 7.52 9.12 9.55
CA ASP A 329 6.66 10.21 9.07
C ASP A 329 7.26 11.07 7.95
N ASN A 330 8.26 10.57 7.23
CA ASN A 330 8.88 11.22 6.08
C ASN A 330 8.89 10.29 4.86
N PRO A 331 7.70 9.99 4.31
CA PRO A 331 7.54 8.99 3.25
C PRO A 331 8.10 9.44 1.89
N LEU A 332 8.51 10.70 1.75
CA LEU A 332 9.08 11.26 0.51
C LEU A 332 10.60 11.11 0.43
N ARG A 333 11.26 10.85 1.55
CA ARG A 333 12.72 10.67 1.65
C ARG A 333 13.10 9.26 2.10
N ILE A 334 12.27 8.65 2.93
CA ILE A 334 12.54 7.38 3.58
C ILE A 334 11.67 6.31 2.93
N ILE A 335 12.28 5.18 2.59
CA ILE A 335 11.60 3.99 2.11
C ILE A 335 11.68 2.88 3.15
N ASP A 336 10.67 2.01 3.19
CA ASP A 336 10.73 0.73 3.89
C ASP A 336 10.73 -0.43 2.85
N PRO A 337 11.91 -0.93 2.43
CA PRO A 337 12.02 -1.94 1.38
C PRO A 337 11.44 -3.30 1.79
N THR A 338 11.45 -3.64 3.09
CA THR A 338 11.10 -4.99 3.58
C THR A 338 9.97 -5.00 4.59
N GLY A 339 9.43 -3.84 4.98
CA GLY A 339 8.49 -3.71 6.08
C GLY A 339 9.13 -3.94 7.46
N GLU A 340 10.44 -4.16 7.55
CA GLU A 340 11.14 -4.42 8.82
C GLU A 340 11.89 -3.20 9.32
N GLU A 341 12.53 -2.47 8.40
CA GLU A 341 13.41 -1.35 8.68
C GLU A 341 13.35 -0.35 7.54
N TRP A 342 13.43 0.92 7.90
CA TRP A 342 13.41 2.01 6.93
C TRP A 342 14.81 2.58 6.67
N TYR A 343 15.07 2.95 5.42
CA TYR A 343 16.37 3.44 4.94
C TYR A 343 16.23 4.85 4.39
N GLN A 344 17.26 5.69 4.62
CA GLN A 344 17.34 7.02 4.02
C GLN A 344 17.88 6.91 2.60
N MET A 345 17.24 7.58 1.63
CA MET A 345 17.79 7.69 0.29
C MET A 345 19.09 8.51 0.27
N TYR A 346 20.15 7.96 -0.31
CA TYR A 346 21.37 8.67 -0.63
C TYR A 346 21.42 8.97 -2.13
N GLU A 347 21.51 10.25 -2.50
CA GLU A 347 21.87 10.64 -3.86
C GLU A 347 23.35 11.01 -3.91
N GLU A 348 24.12 10.25 -4.69
CA GLU A 348 25.50 10.58 -5.02
C GLU A 348 25.65 10.64 -6.55
N ASN A 349 26.07 11.79 -7.09
CA ASN A 349 26.28 12.00 -8.53
C ASN A 349 25.07 11.66 -9.43
N GLY A 350 23.85 11.97 -8.98
CA GLY A 350 22.62 11.74 -9.75
C GLY A 350 22.18 10.27 -9.82
N LYS A 351 22.75 9.41 -8.97
CA LYS A 351 22.28 8.04 -8.76
C LYS A 351 21.75 7.91 -7.34
N SER A 352 20.51 7.47 -7.22
CA SER A 352 19.89 7.13 -5.94
C SER A 352 20.36 5.73 -5.53
N SER A 353 20.90 5.60 -4.32
CA SER A 353 21.24 4.32 -3.68
C SER A 353 20.63 4.27 -2.28
N TRP A 354 20.34 3.05 -1.83
CA TRP A 354 19.78 2.74 -0.52
C TRP A 354 20.86 2.58 0.54
#